data_AF-A0A7Y2NW03-F1
#
_entry.id   AF-A0A7Y2NW03-F1
#
_cell.length_a   1.000
_cell.length_b   1.000
_cell.length_c   1.000
_cell.angle_alpha   90.00
_cell.angle_beta   90.00
_cell.angle_gamma   90.00
#
_symmetry.space_group_name_H-M   'P 1'
#
loop_
_entity.id
_entity.type
_entity.pdbx_description
1 polymer ?
#
loop_
_entity_poly.entity_id
_entity_poly.type
_entity_poly.pdbx_seq_one_letter_code
_entity_poly.pdbx_strand_id
1 'polypeptide(L)'
;MARRTGKGEPRKPQQRGSESEEVLRAKYLDYCSARLCDVFMELEEERVFELARAVEQKKGVAHGALNLRDLASLVVEQLLGDIALPDFDSWAEDYRRHPEQYDPYLLGLWKGSVTVSSK
;
A
#
# COMPACT_ATOMS: atom_id res chain seq x y z
N MET A 1 40.07 42.72 9.55
CA MET A 1 39.96 41.89 8.31
C MET A 1 40.15 40.44 8.76
N ALA A 2 39.34 39.42 8.47
CA ALA A 2 38.35 39.18 7.43
C ALA A 2 37.20 38.30 7.99
N ARG A 3 35.97 38.54 7.54
CA ARG A 3 34.79 37.71 7.81
C ARG A 3 34.69 36.63 6.73
N ARG A 4 34.64 35.35 7.12
CA ARG A 4 34.19 34.26 6.23
C ARG A 4 32.67 34.15 6.35
N THR A 5 31.93 34.81 5.47
CA THR A 5 30.52 34.52 5.26
C THR A 5 30.42 33.44 4.20
N GLY A 6 30.24 32.20 4.64
CA GLY A 6 29.80 31.10 3.78
C GLY A 6 28.42 31.46 3.23
N LYS A 7 28.37 31.76 1.94
CA LYS A 7 27.15 32.04 1.20
C LYS A 7 26.43 30.70 1.02
N GLY A 8 25.52 30.38 1.94
CA GLY A 8 24.60 29.26 1.77
C GLY A 8 23.77 29.51 0.51
N GLU A 9 24.03 28.74 -0.54
CA GLU A 9 23.14 28.72 -1.70
C GLU A 9 21.74 28.32 -1.22
N PRO A 10 20.69 29.06 -1.59
CA PRO A 10 19.34 28.60 -1.36
C PRO A 10 19.16 27.32 -2.18
N ARG A 11 18.89 26.20 -1.49
CA ARG A 11 18.42 24.97 -2.16
C ARG A 11 17.25 25.37 -3.04
N LYS A 12 17.43 25.25 -4.36
CA LYS A 12 16.37 25.49 -5.33
C LYS A 12 15.14 24.69 -4.90
N PRO A 13 13.94 25.29 -4.93
CA PRO A 13 12.73 24.51 -4.73
C PRO A 13 12.72 23.44 -5.82
N GLN A 14 12.86 22.18 -5.42
CA GLN A 14 12.67 21.04 -6.30
C GLN A 14 11.29 21.21 -6.89
N GLN A 15 11.25 21.59 -8.16
CA GLN A 15 10.02 21.64 -8.92
C GLN A 15 9.39 20.26 -8.77
N ARG A 16 8.22 20.23 -8.13
CA ARG A 16 7.30 19.10 -8.09
C ARG A 16 6.82 18.89 -9.53
N GLY A 17 7.71 18.44 -10.40
CA GLY A 17 7.34 17.91 -11.70
C GLY A 17 6.32 16.84 -11.42
N SER A 18 5.18 16.90 -12.11
CA SER A 18 4.10 15.91 -11.99
C SER A 18 4.72 14.53 -11.84
N GLU A 19 4.53 13.90 -10.69
CA GLU A 19 5.09 12.57 -10.46
C GLU A 19 4.66 11.67 -11.62
N SER A 20 5.61 10.88 -12.15
CA SER A 20 5.31 9.95 -13.23
C SER A 20 4.12 9.07 -12.83
N GLU A 21 3.26 8.74 -13.79
CA GLU A 21 2.14 7.82 -13.56
C GLU A 21 2.63 6.49 -12.97
N GLU A 22 3.82 6.03 -13.35
CA GLU A 22 4.45 4.84 -12.79
C GLU A 22 4.72 4.97 -11.28
N VAL A 23 5.20 6.15 -10.83
CA VAL A 23 5.43 6.43 -9.42
C VAL A 23 4.09 6.49 -8.67
N LEU A 24 3.08 7.12 -9.26
CA LEU A 24 1.74 7.18 -8.66
C LEU A 24 1.10 5.79 -8.53
N ARG A 25 1.25 4.93 -9.55
CA ARG A 25 0.77 3.54 -9.50
C ARG A 25 1.48 2.75 -8.41
N ALA A 26 2.79 2.92 -8.28
CA ALA A 26 3.56 2.27 -7.23
C ALA A 26 3.12 2.72 -5.83
N LYS A 27 2.92 4.03 -5.63
CA LYS A 27 2.40 4.58 -4.35
C LYS A 27 0.97 4.12 -4.06
N TYR A 28 0.12 4.03 -5.07
CA TYR A 28 -1.24 3.50 -4.93
C TYR A 28 -1.23 2.05 -4.43
N LEU A 29 -0.35 1.20 -4.97
CA LEU A 29 -0.20 -0.17 -4.47
C LEU A 29 0.31 -0.22 -3.04
N ASP A 30 1.20 0.70 -2.66
CA ASP A 30 1.70 0.82 -1.29
C ASP A 30 0.56 1.20 -0.33
N TYR A 31 -0.26 2.19 -0.71
CA TYR A 31 -1.46 2.59 0.01
C TYR A 31 -2.46 1.43 0.17
N CYS A 32 -2.78 0.73 -0.92
CA CYS A 32 -3.69 -0.43 -0.87
C CYS A 32 -3.16 -1.53 0.06
N SER A 33 -1.84 -1.76 0.03
CA SER A 33 -1.19 -2.74 0.91
C SER A 33 -1.30 -2.32 2.37
N ALA A 34 -1.05 -1.04 2.69
CA ALA A 34 -1.21 -0.51 4.04
C ALA A 34 -2.66 -0.64 4.54
N ARG A 35 -3.65 -0.28 3.71
CA ARG A 35 -5.08 -0.42 4.06
C ARG A 35 -5.48 -1.88 4.30
N LEU A 36 -4.98 -2.80 3.49
CA LEU A 36 -5.19 -4.22 3.70
C LEU A 36 -4.57 -4.69 5.02
N CYS A 37 -3.35 -4.25 5.32
CA CYS A 37 -2.70 -4.56 6.58
C CYS A 37 -3.47 -4.02 7.79
N ASP A 38 -3.98 -2.79 7.74
CA ASP A 38 -4.80 -2.21 8.82
C ASP A 38 -6.00 -3.12 9.13
N VAL A 39 -6.77 -3.49 8.09
CA VAL A 39 -7.96 -4.33 8.27
C VAL A 39 -7.58 -5.75 8.71
N PHE A 40 -6.48 -6.30 8.21
CA PHE A 40 -5.99 -7.60 8.66
C PHE A 40 -5.61 -7.58 10.14
N MET A 41 -5.01 -6.50 10.62
CA MET A 41 -4.62 -6.34 12.03
C MET A 41 -5.82 -6.12 12.96
N GLU A 42 -6.95 -5.67 12.43
CA GLU A 42 -8.23 -5.53 13.14
C GLU A 42 -9.08 -6.82 13.11
N LEU A 43 -8.61 -7.89 12.47
CA LEU A 43 -9.33 -9.17 12.47
C LEU A 43 -9.28 -9.84 13.85
N GLU A 44 -10.46 -10.10 14.39
CA GLU A 44 -10.64 -10.96 15.57
C GLU A 44 -10.28 -12.41 15.25
N GLU A 45 -9.80 -13.15 16.25
CA GLU A 45 -9.41 -14.56 16.09
C GLU A 45 -10.56 -15.42 15.56
N GLU A 46 -11.77 -15.24 16.09
CA GLU A 46 -12.97 -15.96 15.66
C GLU A 46 -13.23 -15.75 14.17
N ARG A 47 -13.02 -14.53 13.67
CA ARG A 47 -13.24 -14.20 12.27
C ARG A 47 -12.25 -14.91 11.36
N VAL A 48 -11.00 -15.09 11.80
CA VAL A 48 -9.99 -15.88 11.06
C VAL A 48 -10.42 -17.34 10.94
N PHE A 49 -10.96 -17.93 12.02
CA PHE A 49 -11.49 -19.30 11.96
C PHE A 49 -12.72 -19.41 11.07
N GLU A 50 -13.66 -18.47 11.13
CA GLU A 50 -14.83 -18.43 10.23
C GLU A 50 -14.40 -18.37 8.75
N LEU A 51 -13.43 -17.51 8.44
CA LEU A 51 -12.88 -17.38 7.09
C LEU A 51 -12.23 -18.69 6.64
N ALA A 52 -11.43 -19.33 7.49
CA ALA A 52 -10.83 -20.64 7.19
C ALA A 52 -11.90 -21.68 6.84
N ARG A 53 -12.96 -21.77 7.66
CA ARG A 53 -14.07 -22.72 7.46
C ARG A 53 -14.85 -22.45 6.18
N ALA A 54 -15.19 -21.20 5.91
CA ALA A 54 -15.93 -20.81 4.71
C ALA A 54 -15.15 -21.18 3.44
N VAL A 55 -13.83 -21.00 3.47
CA VAL A 55 -12.93 -21.34 2.36
C VAL A 55 -12.81 -22.85 2.16
N GLU A 56 -12.61 -23.61 3.23
CA GLU A 56 -12.54 -25.08 3.17
C GLU A 56 -13.83 -25.65 2.58
N GLN A 57 -14.97 -25.12 2.99
CA GLN A 57 -16.28 -25.47 2.46
C GLN A 57 -16.39 -25.12 0.96
N LYS A 58 -15.97 -23.92 0.55
CA LYS A 58 -15.99 -23.47 -0.85
C LYS A 58 -15.09 -24.33 -1.75
N LYS A 59 -13.95 -24.78 -1.24
CA LYS A 59 -12.99 -25.64 -1.97
C LYS A 59 -13.29 -27.13 -1.87
N GLY A 60 -14.23 -27.54 -1.01
CA GLY A 60 -14.55 -28.95 -0.77
C GLY A 60 -13.41 -29.74 -0.13
N VAL A 61 -12.54 -29.08 0.65
CA VAL A 61 -11.41 -29.72 1.34
C VAL A 61 -11.78 -30.05 2.78
N ALA A 62 -11.09 -31.03 3.36
CA ALA A 62 -11.28 -31.38 4.77
C ALA A 62 -10.85 -30.24 5.69
N HIS A 63 -11.49 -30.15 6.85
CA HIS A 63 -11.13 -29.15 7.85
C HIS A 63 -9.69 -29.35 8.35
N GLY A 64 -8.92 -28.27 8.42
CA GLY A 64 -7.50 -28.26 8.78
C GLY A 64 -6.57 -28.69 7.65
N ALA A 65 -7.07 -28.89 6.42
CA ALA A 65 -6.26 -29.30 5.28
C ALA A 65 -5.50 -28.14 4.60
N LEU A 66 -5.91 -26.89 4.85
CA LEU A 66 -5.22 -25.72 4.32
C LEU A 66 -3.93 -25.47 5.08
N ASN A 67 -2.84 -25.24 4.34
CA ASN A 67 -1.64 -24.68 4.95
C ASN A 67 -1.82 -23.17 5.20
N LEU A 68 -0.94 -22.59 6.02
CA LEU A 68 -1.00 -21.17 6.38
C LEU A 68 -0.97 -20.24 5.17
N ARG A 69 -0.23 -20.60 4.11
CA ARG A 69 -0.15 -19.77 2.90
C ARG A 69 -1.49 -19.73 2.19
N ASP A 70 -2.12 -20.88 1.98
CA ASP A 70 -3.43 -20.96 1.32
C ASP A 70 -4.48 -20.19 2.11
N LEU A 71 -4.49 -20.36 3.43
CA LEU A 71 -5.38 -19.61 4.31
C LEU A 71 -5.15 -18.10 4.20
N ALA A 72 -3.91 -17.64 4.29
CA ALA A 72 -3.56 -16.23 4.20
C ALA A 72 -3.97 -15.61 2.87
N SER A 73 -3.72 -16.28 1.73
CA SER A 73 -4.14 -15.79 0.41
C SER A 73 -5.65 -15.60 0.33
N LEU A 74 -6.43 -16.50 0.93
CA LEU A 74 -7.89 -16.45 0.87
C LEU A 74 -8.48 -15.41 1.82
N VAL A 75 -7.87 -15.23 3.00
CA VAL A 75 -8.20 -14.12 3.89
C VAL A 75 -7.93 -12.79 3.18
N VAL A 76 -6.77 -12.64 2.53
CA VAL A 76 -6.45 -11.43 1.76
C VAL A 76 -7.45 -11.19 0.64
N GLU A 77 -7.81 -12.20 -0.15
CA GLU A 77 -8.82 -12.07 -1.22
C GLU A 77 -10.17 -11.61 -0.67
N GLN A 78 -10.62 -12.19 0.44
CA GLN A 78 -11.88 -11.80 1.07
C GLN A 78 -11.83 -10.37 1.61
N LEU A 79 -10.75 -10.02 2.32
CA LEU A 79 -10.54 -8.67 2.84
C LEU A 79 -10.52 -7.63 1.71
N LEU A 80 -9.84 -7.92 0.60
CA LEU A 80 -9.84 -7.02 -0.57
C LEU A 80 -11.24 -6.80 -1.16
N GLY A 81 -12.13 -7.80 -1.05
CA GLY A 81 -13.53 -7.65 -1.46
C GLY A 81 -14.36 -6.80 -0.50
N ASP A 82 -14.01 -6.79 0.78
CA ASP A 82 -14.72 -6.06 1.83
C ASP A 82 -14.20 -4.62 2.02
N ILE A 83 -12.94 -4.35 1.67
CA ILE A 83 -12.34 -3.02 1.74
C ILE A 83 -12.83 -2.17 0.56
N ALA A 84 -13.49 -1.06 0.86
CA ALA A 84 -13.80 -0.03 -0.12
C ALA A 84 -12.53 0.76 -0.51
N LEU A 85 -11.68 0.15 -1.35
CA LEU A 85 -10.53 0.83 -1.94
C LEU A 85 -11.02 1.75 -3.08
N PRO A 86 -10.55 3.01 -3.12
CA PRO A 86 -10.80 3.88 -4.27
C PRO A 86 -10.09 3.30 -5.50
N ASP A 87 -10.62 3.55 -6.71
CA ASP A 87 -9.88 3.25 -7.92
C ASP A 87 -8.64 4.16 -8.06
N PHE A 88 -7.72 3.77 -8.93
CA PHE A 88 -6.45 4.48 -9.12
C PHE A 88 -6.64 5.94 -9.51
N ASP A 89 -7.57 6.25 -10.42
CA ASP A 89 -7.71 7.60 -10.96
C ASP A 89 -8.26 8.54 -9.89
N SER A 90 -9.32 8.11 -9.18
CA SER A 90 -9.89 8.83 -8.04
C SER A 90 -8.86 9.04 -6.93
N TRP A 91 -8.11 7.99 -6.57
CA TRP A 91 -7.05 8.08 -5.56
C TRP A 91 -5.92 9.02 -5.99
N ALA A 92 -5.45 8.93 -7.24
CA ALA A 92 -4.34 9.75 -7.73
C ALA A 92 -4.72 11.22 -7.82
N GLU A 93 -5.96 11.52 -8.18
CA GLU A 93 -6.50 12.87 -8.19
C GLU A 93 -6.49 13.49 -6.78
N ASP A 94 -6.96 12.73 -5.78
CA ASP A 94 -7.02 13.18 -4.41
C ASP A 94 -5.64 13.25 -3.74
N TYR A 95 -4.77 12.26 -4.00
CA TYR A 95 -3.38 12.26 -3.55
C TYR A 95 -2.62 13.51 -4.00
N ARG A 96 -2.82 13.95 -5.25
CA ARG A 96 -2.17 15.16 -5.76
C ARG A 96 -2.66 16.43 -5.06
N ARG A 97 -3.90 16.45 -4.57
CA ARG A 97 -4.49 17.59 -3.85
C ARG A 97 -4.08 17.59 -2.38
N HIS A 98 -4.00 16.41 -1.76
CA HIS A 98 -3.85 16.23 -0.33
C HIS A 98 -2.81 15.15 0.04
N PRO A 99 -1.55 15.28 -0.41
CA PRO A 99 -0.55 14.23 -0.19
C PRO A 99 -0.31 13.92 1.30
N GLU A 100 -0.47 14.91 2.17
CA GLU A 100 -0.33 14.77 3.63
C GLU A 100 -1.29 13.76 4.27
N GLN A 101 -2.43 13.47 3.63
CA GLN A 101 -3.40 12.49 4.14
C GLN A 101 -2.98 11.04 3.84
N TYR A 102 -2.17 10.86 2.80
CA TYR A 102 -1.81 9.53 2.28
C TYR A 102 -0.37 9.15 2.58
N ASP A 103 0.55 10.12 2.66
CA ASP A 103 1.96 9.89 2.94
C ASP A 103 2.22 9.01 4.19
N PRO A 104 1.43 9.08 5.29
CA PRO A 104 1.59 8.15 6.42
C PRO A 104 1.33 6.68 6.08
N TYR A 105 0.54 6.39 5.05
CA TYR A 105 0.23 5.04 4.58
C TYR A 105 1.24 4.53 3.53
N LEU A 106 2.14 5.39 3.03
CA LEU A 106 3.17 4.97 2.08
C LEU A 106 4.33 4.32 2.84
N LEU A 107 4.32 2.98 2.91
CA LEU A 107 5.33 2.16 3.58
C LEU A 107 6.72 2.23 2.92
N GLY A 108 6.82 2.87 1.74
CA GLY A 108 8.05 3.06 1.00
C GLY A 108 8.39 1.92 0.05
N LEU A 109 7.49 0.95 -0.15
CA LEU A 109 7.70 -0.17 -1.09
C LEU A 109 7.82 0.33 -2.53
N TRP A 110 7.12 1.42 -2.85
CA TRP A 110 7.14 2.06 -4.16
C TRP A 110 8.54 2.54 -4.59
N LYS A 111 9.44 2.82 -3.63
CA LYS A 111 10.80 3.28 -3.95
C LYS A 111 11.62 2.20 -4.64
N GLY A 112 11.38 0.93 -4.31
CA GLY A 112 12.06 -0.22 -4.91
C GLY A 112 11.51 -0.59 -6.29
N SER A 113 10.22 -0.38 -6.56
CA SER A 113 9.61 -0.74 -7.84
C SER A 113 10.03 0.19 -8.98
N VAL A 114 10.24 1.48 -8.71
CA VAL A 114 10.64 2.47 -9.71
C VAL A 114 12.11 2.33 -10.12
N THR A 115 12.97 1.80 -9.25
CA THR A 115 14.39 1.56 -9.57
C THR A 115 14.63 0.41 -10.55
N VAL A 116 13.68 -0.51 -10.71
CA VAL A 116 13.85 -1.70 -11.57
C VAL A 116 13.48 -1.44 -13.03
N SER A 117 12.72 -0.37 -13.33
CA SER A 117 12.30 0.01 -14.70
C SER A 117 13.35 0.73 -15.54
N SER A 118 14.54 1.04 -14.99
CA SER A 118 15.66 1.57 -15.79
C SER A 118 16.52 0.43 -16.35
N LYS A 119 16.01 -0.31 -17.33
CA LYS A 119 16.82 -1.24 -18.11
C LYS A 119 16.35 -1.40 -19.55
#